data_AF-A0A534K0B9-F1
#
_entry.id   AF-A0A534K0B9-F1
#
_cell.length_a   1.000
_cell.length_b   1.000
_cell.length_c   1.000
_cell.angle_alpha   90.00
_cell.angle_beta   90.00
_cell.angle_gamma   90.00
#
_symmetry.space_group_name_H-M   'P 1'
#
loop_
_entity.id
_entity.type
_entity.pdbx_description
1 polymer ?
#
loop_
_entity_poly.entity_id
_entity_poly.type
_entity_poly.pdbx_seq_one_letter_code
_entity_poly.pdbx_strand_id
1 'polypeptide(L)'
;MVRAVKPGRKRDGRLGPPEGYPKDPDKYGDPANWKYPVHTPFHARAARRYFNEPRNRAKYTPEEQTYIDKKINEALERFGVAVKIKGGQVEDEAATIQADVPINKDIDKMTFDELLLVFLGKNRLASAHGIDPAVVSVDKETETLLAGTVKQYSVLIDRQERRVEHDCVDFKTNRAVGRLFCKHLGAFLMRVDRQAALRLLRELLRGRDRWTFE
;
A
#
# COMPACT_ATOMS: atom_id res chain seq x y z
N MET A 1 7.51 -31.88 -1.40
CA MET A 1 7.71 -30.41 -1.47
C MET A 1 9.13 -30.14 -1.94
N VAL A 2 9.31 -29.26 -2.92
CA VAL A 2 10.65 -28.89 -3.42
C VAL A 2 11.38 -28.10 -2.33
N ARG A 3 12.65 -28.42 -2.06
CA ARG A 3 13.45 -27.74 -1.03
C ARG A 3 13.73 -26.31 -1.49
N ALA A 4 13.32 -25.30 -0.71
CA ALA A 4 13.61 -23.90 -1.03
C ALA A 4 15.13 -23.64 -0.99
N VAL A 5 15.66 -23.01 -2.04
CA VAL A 5 17.08 -22.64 -2.16
C VAL A 5 17.19 -21.15 -2.38
N LYS A 6 18.06 -20.48 -1.62
CA LYS A 6 18.30 -19.05 -1.78
C LYS A 6 18.86 -18.77 -3.19
N PRO A 7 18.30 -17.81 -3.95
CA PRO A 7 18.81 -17.49 -5.28
C PRO A 7 20.28 -17.09 -5.26
N GLY A 8 21.02 -17.60 -6.25
CA GLY A 8 22.38 -17.16 -6.53
C GLY A 8 22.40 -15.82 -7.26
N ARG A 9 23.61 -15.34 -7.59
CA ARG A 9 23.78 -14.14 -8.40
C ARG A 9 23.20 -14.35 -9.81
N LYS A 10 22.31 -13.46 -10.25
CA LYS A 10 21.72 -13.43 -11.59
C LYS A 10 22.38 -12.35 -12.43
N ARG A 11 22.42 -12.58 -13.74
CA ARG A 11 23.00 -11.64 -14.73
C ARG A 11 22.33 -10.26 -14.70
N ASP A 12 21.01 -10.23 -14.47
CA ASP A 12 20.20 -9.02 -14.37
C ASP A 12 20.02 -8.55 -12.91
N GLY A 13 20.83 -9.06 -11.98
CA GLY A 13 20.81 -8.66 -10.57
C GLY A 13 21.54 -7.33 -10.32
N ARG A 14 21.01 -6.50 -9.43
CA ARG A 14 21.66 -5.24 -9.02
C ARG A 14 22.83 -5.52 -8.09
N LEU A 15 23.89 -4.71 -8.10
CA LEU A 15 25.03 -4.86 -7.17
C LEU A 15 24.68 -4.41 -5.75
N GLY A 16 23.72 -3.50 -5.61
CA GLY A 16 23.25 -2.93 -4.36
C GLY A 16 21.75 -2.67 -4.39
N PRO A 17 21.19 -2.21 -3.26
CA PRO A 17 19.79 -1.80 -3.19
C PRO A 17 19.55 -0.62 -4.15
N PRO A 18 18.33 -0.46 -4.67
CA PRO A 18 17.94 0.77 -5.34
C PRO A 18 18.12 1.99 -4.42
N GLU A 19 18.33 3.17 -4.99
CA GLU A 19 18.47 4.41 -4.23
C GLU A 19 17.21 4.68 -3.38
N GLY A 20 17.41 4.98 -2.08
CA GLY A 20 16.31 5.19 -1.13
C GLY A 20 15.70 3.90 -0.53
N TYR A 21 16.20 2.72 -0.89
CA TYR A 21 15.72 1.44 -0.35
C TYR A 21 16.61 0.92 0.79
N PRO A 22 16.12 -0.02 1.63
CA PRO A 22 16.92 -0.60 2.71
C PRO A 22 18.19 -1.25 2.19
N LYS A 23 19.28 -1.02 2.93
CA LYS A 23 20.60 -1.63 2.72
C LYS A 23 20.73 -3.02 3.37
N ASP A 24 19.66 -3.52 3.97
CA ASP A 24 19.57 -4.85 4.55
C ASP A 24 19.03 -5.84 3.49
N PRO A 25 19.82 -6.85 3.06
CA PRO A 25 19.38 -7.85 2.09
C PRO A 25 18.16 -8.68 2.55
N ASP A 26 17.91 -8.81 3.85
CA ASP A 26 16.76 -9.58 4.35
C ASP A 26 15.41 -8.90 4.09
N LYS A 27 15.44 -7.62 3.71
CA LYS A 27 14.31 -6.85 3.23
C LYS A 27 13.95 -7.11 1.77
N TYR A 28 14.49 -8.17 1.16
CA TYR A 28 14.28 -8.55 -0.23
C TYR A 28 13.90 -10.03 -0.36
N GLY A 29 13.04 -10.34 -1.33
CA GLY A 29 12.67 -11.70 -1.71
C GLY A 29 13.82 -12.43 -2.40
N ASP A 30 14.66 -11.70 -3.12
CA ASP A 30 15.93 -12.18 -3.69
C ASP A 30 17.09 -11.31 -3.17
N PRO A 31 17.69 -11.69 -2.02
CA PRO A 31 18.74 -10.91 -1.36
C PRO A 31 20.03 -10.79 -2.16
N ALA A 32 20.39 -11.79 -2.97
CA ALA A 32 21.66 -11.79 -3.71
C ALA A 32 21.66 -10.80 -4.89
N ASN A 33 20.46 -10.39 -5.32
CA ASN A 33 20.26 -9.55 -6.50
C ASN A 33 19.54 -8.24 -6.19
N TRP A 34 19.25 -7.97 -4.92
CA TRP A 34 18.50 -6.79 -4.44
C TRP A 34 17.17 -6.61 -5.19
N LYS A 35 16.48 -7.74 -5.42
CA LYS A 35 15.22 -7.79 -6.14
C LYS A 35 14.07 -8.12 -5.18
N TYR A 36 12.88 -7.68 -5.56
CA TYR A 36 11.66 -7.92 -4.79
C TYR A 36 11.76 -7.35 -3.36
N PRO A 37 11.90 -6.02 -3.18
CA PRO A 37 11.86 -5.43 -1.85
C PRO A 37 10.56 -5.83 -1.14
N VAL A 38 10.63 -6.10 0.16
CA VAL A 38 9.50 -6.57 0.99
C VAL A 38 9.42 -5.87 2.35
N HIS A 39 10.09 -4.72 2.50
CA HIS A 39 10.17 -3.97 3.77
C HIS A 39 8.94 -3.11 4.08
N THR A 40 8.05 -2.91 3.12
CA THR A 40 6.76 -2.24 3.34
C THR A 40 5.64 -3.09 2.75
N PRO A 41 4.38 -2.89 3.19
CA PRO A 41 3.22 -3.55 2.59
C PRO A 41 3.11 -3.29 1.09
N PHE A 42 3.55 -2.12 0.64
CA PHE A 42 3.58 -1.75 -0.77
C PHE A 42 4.62 -2.58 -1.54
N HIS A 43 5.86 -2.62 -1.04
CA HIS A 43 6.93 -3.37 -1.69
C HIS A 43 6.66 -4.87 -1.70
N ALA A 44 6.13 -5.44 -0.62
CA ALA A 44 5.78 -6.86 -0.58
C ALA A 44 4.70 -7.23 -1.63
N ARG A 45 3.69 -6.36 -1.84
CA ARG A 45 2.69 -6.54 -2.90
C ARG A 45 3.29 -6.38 -4.30
N ALA A 46 4.13 -5.36 -4.49
CA ALA A 46 4.87 -5.13 -5.74
C ALA A 46 5.72 -6.34 -6.11
N ALA A 47 6.45 -6.87 -5.12
CA ALA A 47 7.26 -8.06 -5.24
C ALA A 47 6.43 -9.27 -5.69
N ARG A 48 5.28 -9.53 -5.06
CA ARG A 48 4.37 -10.64 -5.44
C ARG A 48 3.93 -10.54 -6.89
N ARG A 49 3.44 -9.38 -7.32
CA ARG A 49 2.98 -9.15 -8.70
C ARG A 49 4.12 -9.29 -9.71
N TYR A 50 5.23 -8.60 -9.45
CA TYR A 50 6.39 -8.63 -10.35
C TYR A 50 6.97 -10.03 -10.45
N PHE A 51 6.97 -10.78 -9.34
CA PHE A 51 7.42 -12.15 -9.33
C PHE A 51 6.46 -13.06 -10.10
N ASN A 52 5.14 -12.93 -9.93
CA ASN A 52 4.14 -13.79 -10.61
C ASN A 52 4.11 -13.64 -12.14
N GLU A 53 4.62 -12.55 -12.71
CA GLU A 53 4.79 -12.39 -14.15
C GLU A 53 5.64 -13.55 -14.72
N PRO A 54 5.15 -14.35 -15.70
CA PRO A 54 5.83 -15.56 -16.17
C PRO A 54 7.28 -15.33 -16.59
N ARG A 55 7.56 -14.20 -17.24
CA ARG A 55 8.91 -13.81 -17.69
C ARG A 55 9.90 -13.58 -16.53
N ASN A 56 9.40 -13.18 -15.36
CA ASN A 56 10.21 -12.98 -14.17
C ASN A 56 10.37 -14.29 -13.39
N ARG A 57 9.31 -15.10 -13.26
CA ARG A 57 9.40 -16.44 -12.64
C ARG A 57 10.40 -17.34 -13.36
N ALA A 58 10.37 -17.34 -14.69
CA ALA A 58 11.21 -18.19 -15.54
C ALA A 58 12.73 -17.98 -15.36
N LYS A 59 13.16 -16.89 -14.70
CA LYS A 59 14.57 -16.61 -14.39
C LYS A 59 15.12 -17.43 -13.21
N TYR A 60 14.24 -18.12 -12.50
CA TYR A 60 14.54 -18.82 -11.26
C TYR A 60 14.18 -20.30 -11.39
N THR A 61 15.01 -21.17 -10.81
CA THR A 61 14.69 -22.60 -10.70
C THR A 61 13.50 -22.82 -9.77
N PRO A 62 12.78 -23.96 -9.82
CA PRO A 62 11.66 -24.23 -8.92
C PRO A 62 12.00 -24.06 -7.43
N GLU A 63 13.21 -24.43 -7.02
CA GLU A 63 13.73 -24.29 -5.65
C GLU A 63 13.90 -22.82 -5.26
N GLU A 64 14.47 -22.02 -6.18
CA GLU A 64 14.63 -20.57 -6.01
C GLU A 64 13.29 -19.85 -5.99
N GLN A 65 12.36 -20.28 -6.84
CA GLN A 65 11.01 -19.73 -6.86
C GLN A 65 10.31 -19.97 -5.53
N THR A 66 10.44 -21.18 -4.98
CA THR A 66 9.88 -21.53 -3.67
C THR A 66 10.45 -20.65 -2.55
N TYR A 67 11.75 -20.33 -2.60
CA TYR A 67 12.37 -19.41 -1.64
C TYR A 67 11.81 -17.98 -1.73
N ILE A 68 11.73 -17.44 -2.94
CA ILE A 68 11.20 -16.09 -3.19
C ILE A 68 9.72 -16.02 -2.80
N ASP A 69 8.95 -17.06 -3.17
CA ASP A 69 7.54 -17.20 -2.81
C ASP A 69 7.37 -17.14 -1.29
N LYS A 70 8.17 -17.90 -0.53
CA LYS A 70 8.17 -17.88 0.93
C LYS A 70 8.46 -16.49 1.50
N LYS A 71 9.56 -15.85 1.09
CA LYS A 71 9.96 -14.52 1.63
C LYS A 71 8.90 -13.45 1.37
N ILE A 72 8.28 -13.47 0.18
CA ILE A 72 7.22 -12.53 -0.17
C ILE A 72 5.95 -12.82 0.64
N ASN A 73 5.55 -14.10 0.78
CA ASN A 73 4.37 -14.48 1.57
C ASN A 73 4.51 -14.11 3.05
N GLU A 74 5.64 -14.44 3.67
CA GLU A 74 5.93 -14.07 5.07
C GLU A 74 5.86 -12.54 5.28
N ALA A 75 6.30 -11.76 4.29
CA ALA A 75 6.20 -10.31 4.36
C ALA A 75 4.74 -9.83 4.21
N LEU A 76 3.97 -10.40 3.29
CA LEU A 76 2.55 -10.08 3.12
C LEU A 76 1.74 -10.42 4.39
N GLU A 77 1.97 -11.60 4.96
CA GLU A 77 1.38 -12.05 6.22
C GLU A 77 1.74 -11.10 7.37
N ARG A 78 3.03 -10.73 7.51
CA ARG A 78 3.49 -9.75 8.51
C ARG A 78 2.73 -8.43 8.44
N PHE A 79 2.35 -7.99 7.24
CA PHE A 79 1.64 -6.74 7.03
C PHE A 79 0.11 -6.86 7.14
N GLY A 80 -0.42 -8.02 7.52
CA GLY A 80 -1.85 -8.26 7.55
C GLY A 80 -2.49 -8.24 6.16
N VAL A 81 -1.68 -8.40 5.11
CA VAL A 81 -2.18 -8.66 3.75
C VAL A 81 -2.48 -10.14 3.69
N ALA A 82 -3.58 -10.53 4.35
CA ALA A 82 -4.07 -11.89 4.28
C ALA A 82 -4.47 -12.18 2.83
N VAL A 83 -3.54 -12.71 2.04
CA VAL A 83 -3.90 -13.42 0.82
C VAL A 83 -4.48 -14.74 1.31
N LYS A 84 -5.78 -14.80 1.52
CA LYS A 84 -6.46 -16.09 1.70
C LYS A 84 -6.39 -16.83 0.36
N ILE A 85 -5.28 -17.54 0.12
CA ILE A 85 -5.21 -18.54 -0.94
C ILE A 85 -5.89 -19.78 -0.38
N LYS A 86 -7.19 -19.95 -0.64
CA LYS A 86 -7.88 -21.23 -0.48
C LYS A 86 -8.17 -21.78 -1.88
N GLY A 87 -7.59 -22.94 -2.20
CA GLY A 87 -7.93 -23.67 -3.43
C GLY A 87 -7.47 -23.04 -4.76
N GLY A 88 -6.51 -22.11 -4.75
CA GLY A 88 -5.94 -21.54 -5.98
C GLY A 88 -6.79 -20.47 -6.68
N GLN A 89 -7.85 -19.96 -6.01
CA GLN A 89 -8.57 -18.78 -6.46
C GLN A 89 -8.28 -17.59 -5.54
N VAL A 90 -8.03 -16.43 -6.15
CA VAL A 90 -7.83 -15.16 -5.46
C VAL A 90 -9.21 -14.64 -5.06
N GLU A 91 -9.58 -14.70 -3.79
CA GLU A 91 -10.73 -13.96 -3.29
C GLU A 91 -10.37 -12.48 -3.23
N ASP A 92 -11.06 -11.65 -4.02
CA ASP A 92 -10.95 -10.19 -3.98
C ASP A 92 -11.55 -9.65 -2.66
N GLU A 93 -10.83 -9.83 -1.55
CA GLU A 93 -11.11 -9.04 -0.36
C GLU A 93 -10.84 -7.56 -0.70
N ALA A 94 -11.71 -6.68 -0.23
CA ALA A 94 -11.69 -5.23 -0.44
C ALA A 94 -10.37 -4.52 -0.03
N ALA A 95 -9.35 -5.26 0.42
CA ALA A 95 -7.97 -4.84 0.66
C ALA A 95 -7.09 -4.71 -0.61
N THR A 96 -7.65 -5.05 -1.78
CA THR A 96 -6.90 -5.26 -3.02
C THR A 96 -7.06 -4.09 -3.99
N ILE A 97 -6.35 -2.98 -3.74
CA ILE A 97 -6.04 -2.05 -4.82
C ILE A 97 -4.78 -2.59 -5.53
N GLN A 98 -4.92 -3.70 -6.28
CA GLN A 98 -3.77 -4.41 -6.86
C GLN A 98 -3.45 -4.06 -8.31
N ALA A 99 -4.39 -3.50 -9.09
CA ALA A 99 -4.18 -3.36 -10.52
C ALA A 99 -3.48 -2.06 -10.95
N ASP A 100 -3.73 -0.95 -10.24
CA ASP A 100 -3.64 0.39 -10.86
C ASP A 100 -2.70 1.39 -10.18
N VAL A 101 -2.02 0.98 -9.13
CA VAL A 101 -1.10 1.86 -8.41
C VAL A 101 0.18 2.05 -9.25
N PRO A 102 0.72 3.27 -9.41
CA PRO A 102 2.02 3.49 -10.05
C PRO A 102 3.15 2.99 -9.12
N ILE A 103 3.33 1.67 -9.11
CA ILE A 103 4.14 0.91 -8.15
C ILE A 103 5.67 1.16 -8.31
N ASN A 104 6.09 1.69 -9.45
CA ASN A 104 7.51 1.90 -9.78
C ASN A 104 7.96 3.36 -9.60
N LYS A 105 7.10 4.24 -9.08
CA LYS A 105 7.40 5.66 -8.91
C LYS A 105 7.84 5.93 -7.47
N ASP A 106 8.85 6.76 -7.32
CA ASP A 106 9.26 7.30 -6.02
C ASP A 106 8.08 8.03 -5.36
N ILE A 107 7.78 7.71 -4.09
CA ILE A 107 6.67 8.28 -3.30
C ILE A 107 6.73 9.81 -3.28
N ASP A 108 7.93 10.39 -3.25
CA ASP A 108 8.10 11.85 -3.27
C ASP A 108 7.77 12.48 -4.63
N LYS A 109 7.90 11.69 -5.70
CA LYS A 109 7.59 12.10 -7.08
C LYS A 109 6.15 11.78 -7.48
N MET A 110 5.40 11.06 -6.63
CA MET A 110 3.99 10.79 -6.89
C MET A 110 3.15 12.05 -6.77
N THR A 111 2.19 12.20 -7.69
CA THR A 111 1.18 13.26 -7.65
C THR A 111 0.15 12.97 -6.57
N PHE A 112 -0.65 13.98 -6.24
CA PHE A 112 -1.73 13.81 -5.26
C PHE A 112 -2.71 12.69 -5.63
N ASP A 113 -3.17 12.65 -6.87
CA ASP A 113 -4.12 11.62 -7.32
C ASP A 113 -3.47 10.24 -7.38
N GLU A 114 -2.19 10.14 -7.74
CA GLU A 114 -1.45 8.88 -7.69
C GLU A 114 -1.34 8.36 -6.25
N LEU A 115 -1.12 9.25 -5.27
CA LEU A 115 -1.10 8.89 -3.86
C LEU A 115 -2.48 8.44 -3.37
N LEU A 116 -3.54 9.21 -3.67
CA LEU A 116 -4.92 8.82 -3.33
C LEU A 116 -5.31 7.49 -3.98
N LEU A 117 -4.90 7.26 -5.23
CA LEU A 117 -5.14 6.03 -5.97
C LEU A 117 -4.62 4.81 -5.19
N VAL A 118 -3.50 4.93 -4.47
CA VAL A 118 -2.94 3.84 -3.64
C VAL A 118 -3.84 3.47 -2.47
N PHE A 119 -4.57 4.44 -1.90
CA PHE A 119 -5.46 4.22 -0.75
C PHE A 119 -6.90 3.91 -1.16
N LEU A 120 -7.33 4.34 -2.34
CA LEU A 120 -8.72 4.21 -2.82
C LEU A 120 -8.89 3.10 -3.87
N GLY A 121 -8.01 3.07 -4.87
CA GLY A 121 -8.19 2.35 -6.13
C GLY A 121 -9.07 3.11 -7.10
N LYS A 122 -8.99 2.77 -8.40
CA LYS A 122 -9.59 3.55 -9.49
C LYS A 122 -11.06 3.89 -9.25
N ASN A 123 -11.89 2.88 -8.96
CA ASN A 123 -13.34 3.06 -8.80
C ASN A 123 -13.70 3.96 -7.61
N ARG A 124 -13.00 3.81 -6.48
CA ARG A 124 -13.24 4.64 -5.28
C ARG A 124 -12.65 6.03 -5.42
N LEU A 125 -11.54 6.20 -6.16
CA LEU A 125 -11.00 7.51 -6.50
C LEU A 125 -11.97 8.29 -7.39
N ALA A 126 -12.50 7.66 -8.45
CA ALA A 126 -13.55 8.25 -9.28
C ALA A 126 -14.79 8.61 -8.44
N SER A 127 -15.21 7.72 -7.53
CA SER A 127 -16.31 7.99 -6.59
C SER A 127 -16.01 9.12 -5.61
N ALA A 128 -14.75 9.33 -5.23
CA ALA A 128 -14.34 10.43 -4.37
C ALA A 128 -14.42 11.78 -5.10
N HIS A 129 -13.95 11.85 -6.36
CA HIS A 129 -14.12 13.03 -7.20
C HIS A 129 -15.59 13.37 -7.48
N GLY A 130 -16.47 12.37 -7.51
CA GLY A 130 -17.90 12.56 -7.69
C GLY A 130 -18.67 12.99 -6.43
N ILE A 131 -18.02 13.12 -5.27
CA ILE A 131 -18.66 13.71 -4.08
C ILE A 131 -18.72 15.21 -4.26
N ASP A 132 -19.92 15.77 -4.08
CA ASP A 132 -20.14 17.21 -4.13
C ASP A 132 -19.22 17.92 -3.11
N PRO A 133 -18.36 18.86 -3.53
CA PRO A 133 -17.51 19.63 -2.62
C PRO A 133 -18.27 20.40 -1.55
N ALA A 134 -19.55 20.73 -1.78
CA ALA A 134 -20.39 21.46 -0.83
C ALA A 134 -20.78 20.61 0.40
N VAL A 135 -20.72 19.28 0.30
CA VAL A 135 -21.01 18.38 1.44
C VAL A 135 -19.75 17.98 2.20
N VAL A 136 -18.64 18.69 2.00
CA VAL A 136 -17.37 18.42 2.70
C VAL A 136 -16.96 19.65 3.49
N SER A 137 -16.85 19.51 4.82
CA SER A 137 -16.31 20.53 5.71
C SER A 137 -14.93 20.13 6.22
N VAL A 138 -14.04 21.12 6.31
CA VAL A 138 -12.76 20.99 7.01
C VAL A 138 -12.83 21.98 8.17
N ASP A 139 -13.05 21.45 9.37
CA ASP A 139 -13.31 22.24 10.58
C ASP A 139 -12.00 22.56 11.31
N LYS A 140 -11.02 21.65 11.23
CA LYS A 140 -9.67 21.85 11.75
C LYS A 140 -8.64 21.40 10.74
N GLU A 141 -7.66 22.25 10.50
CA GLU A 141 -6.52 21.96 9.66
C GLU A 141 -5.27 22.55 10.29
N THR A 142 -4.60 21.75 11.12
CA THR A 142 -3.33 22.10 11.76
C THR A 142 -2.22 21.18 11.26
N GLU A 143 -0.99 21.41 11.71
CA GLU A 143 0.11 20.51 11.37
C GLU A 143 -0.11 19.07 11.84
N THR A 144 -0.84 18.86 12.94
CA THR A 144 -0.99 17.54 13.56
C THR A 144 -2.39 16.97 13.45
N LEU A 145 -3.39 17.80 13.21
CA LEU A 145 -4.79 17.40 13.25
C LEU A 145 -5.54 17.92 12.02
N LEU A 146 -6.17 17.00 11.30
CA LEU A 146 -7.17 17.30 10.29
C LEU A 146 -8.51 16.76 10.78
N ALA A 147 -9.54 17.59 10.85
CA ALA A 147 -10.87 17.18 11.27
C ALA A 147 -11.95 17.87 10.45
N GLY A 148 -13.07 17.20 10.26
CA GLY A 148 -14.24 17.77 9.62
C GLY A 148 -15.29 16.73 9.31
N THR A 149 -16.09 16.97 8.26
CA THR A 149 -17.19 16.09 7.89
C THR A 149 -17.27 15.87 6.39
N VAL A 150 -17.83 14.73 6.01
CA VAL A 150 -18.24 14.43 4.63
C VAL A 150 -19.67 13.88 4.68
N LYS A 151 -20.62 14.67 4.20
CA LYS A 151 -22.06 14.45 4.43
C LYS A 151 -22.34 14.40 5.94
N GLN A 152 -22.94 13.31 6.43
CA GLN A 152 -23.20 13.08 7.84
C GLN A 152 -22.04 12.38 8.59
N TYR A 153 -20.94 12.05 7.91
CA TYR A 153 -19.87 11.24 8.47
C TYR A 153 -18.72 12.09 8.99
N SER A 154 -18.19 11.78 10.17
CA SER A 154 -17.07 12.48 10.79
C SER A 154 -15.73 12.00 10.22
N VAL A 155 -14.76 12.90 10.06
CA VAL A 155 -13.38 12.57 9.69
C VAL A 155 -12.45 13.18 10.72
N LEU A 156 -11.53 12.36 11.24
CA LEU A 156 -10.45 12.79 12.12
C LEU A 156 -9.16 12.10 11.70
N ILE A 157 -8.12 12.87 11.43
CA ILE A 157 -6.79 12.37 11.12
C ILE A 157 -5.80 13.05 12.05
N ASP A 158 -5.26 12.27 12.99
CA ASP A 158 -4.30 12.71 13.98
C ASP A 158 -2.91 12.14 13.66
N ARG A 159 -1.97 13.02 13.34
CA ARG A 159 -0.58 12.66 13.01
C ARG A 159 0.28 12.42 14.24
N GLN A 160 -0.07 12.98 15.40
CA GLN A 160 0.63 12.70 16.66
C GLN A 160 0.29 11.30 17.15
N GLU A 161 -1.00 10.98 17.22
CA GLU A 161 -1.51 9.68 17.64
C GLU A 161 -1.44 8.62 16.52
N ARG A 162 -1.08 9.03 15.29
CA ARG A 162 -1.06 8.18 14.09
C ARG A 162 -2.37 7.44 13.90
N ARG A 163 -3.47 8.18 13.94
CA ARG A 163 -4.83 7.67 13.94
C ARG A 163 -5.64 8.28 12.81
N VAL A 164 -6.33 7.43 12.05
CA VAL A 164 -7.33 7.82 11.06
C VAL A 164 -8.66 7.26 11.55
N GLU A 165 -9.57 8.15 11.94
CA GLU A 165 -10.91 7.79 12.37
C GLU A 165 -11.96 8.30 11.37
N HIS A 166 -12.88 7.41 11.00
CA HIS A 166 -14.01 7.76 10.13
C HIS A 166 -15.19 6.81 10.31
N ASP A 167 -16.39 7.34 10.45
CA ASP A 167 -17.55 6.57 10.90
C ASP A 167 -18.44 5.98 9.79
N CYS A 168 -18.08 6.15 8.51
CA CYS A 168 -18.87 5.56 7.44
C CYS A 168 -18.78 4.02 7.40
N VAL A 169 -19.87 3.38 6.96
CA VAL A 169 -19.99 1.91 6.92
C VAL A 169 -18.88 1.26 6.08
N ASP A 170 -18.58 1.77 4.87
CA ASP A 170 -17.51 1.20 4.01
C ASP A 170 -16.17 1.22 4.74
N PHE A 171 -15.86 2.31 5.45
CA PHE A 171 -14.60 2.44 6.19
C PHE A 171 -14.52 1.47 7.36
N LYS A 172 -15.48 1.52 8.28
CA LYS A 172 -15.50 0.69 9.49
C LYS A 172 -15.49 -0.81 9.18
N THR A 173 -16.27 -1.23 8.18
CA THR A 173 -16.43 -2.66 7.87
C THR A 173 -15.27 -3.21 7.04
N ASN A 174 -14.74 -2.44 6.09
CA ASN A 174 -13.83 -2.96 5.08
C ASN A 174 -12.49 -2.22 5.04
N ARG A 175 -12.50 -0.88 5.00
CA ARG A 175 -11.30 -0.11 4.65
C ARG A 175 -10.34 0.02 5.82
N ALA A 176 -10.84 0.13 7.05
CA ALA A 176 -10.04 0.21 8.26
C ALA A 176 -9.16 -1.04 8.42
N VAL A 177 -9.73 -2.23 8.24
CA VAL A 177 -9.01 -3.52 8.29
C VAL A 177 -7.84 -3.56 7.30
N GLY A 178 -8.06 -3.06 6.07
CA GLY A 178 -7.02 -2.98 5.04
C GLY A 178 -6.07 -1.79 5.16
N ARG A 179 -6.27 -0.89 6.14
CA ARG A 179 -5.63 0.43 6.24
C ARG A 179 -5.72 1.20 4.91
N LEU A 180 -6.92 1.20 4.33
CA LEU A 180 -7.27 1.86 3.09
C LEU A 180 -8.27 2.99 3.34
N PHE A 181 -8.50 3.81 2.33
CA PHE A 181 -9.50 4.87 2.39
C PHE A 181 -10.79 4.47 1.70
N CYS A 182 -11.92 4.94 2.22
CA CYS A 182 -13.19 4.98 1.52
C CYS A 182 -13.25 6.24 0.65
N LYS A 183 -14.26 6.35 -0.22
CA LYS A 183 -14.45 7.55 -1.06
C LYS A 183 -14.56 8.86 -0.27
N HIS A 184 -15.12 8.83 0.94
CA HIS A 184 -15.30 10.03 1.76
C HIS A 184 -13.96 10.60 2.23
N LEU A 185 -13.06 9.78 2.75
CA LEU A 185 -11.70 10.21 3.10
C LEU A 185 -10.94 10.76 1.88
N GLY A 186 -11.15 10.17 0.71
CA GLY A 186 -10.62 10.71 -0.55
C GLY A 186 -11.13 12.12 -0.82
N ALA A 187 -12.44 12.35 -0.76
CA ALA A 187 -13.06 13.65 -0.97
C ALA A 187 -12.65 14.68 0.11
N PHE A 188 -12.56 14.26 1.37
CA PHE A 188 -12.07 15.11 2.45
C PHE A 188 -10.65 15.64 2.17
N LEU A 189 -9.72 14.75 1.82
CA LEU A 189 -8.34 15.13 1.50
C LEU A 189 -8.22 15.98 0.23
N MET A 190 -9.22 15.99 -0.65
CA MET A 190 -9.29 16.92 -1.79
C MET A 190 -9.63 18.36 -1.37
N ARG A 191 -10.16 18.56 -0.15
CA ARG A 191 -10.53 19.88 0.40
C ARG A 191 -9.50 20.44 1.38
N VAL A 192 -8.69 19.58 1.99
CA VAL A 192 -7.50 19.94 2.77
C VAL A 192 -6.46 20.62 1.87
N ASP A 193 -5.63 21.50 2.44
CA ASP A 193 -4.48 22.10 1.75
C ASP A 193 -3.65 21.02 1.04
N ARG A 194 -3.26 21.34 -0.20
CA ARG A 194 -2.58 20.39 -1.07
C ARG A 194 -1.27 19.90 -0.47
N GLN A 195 -0.50 20.77 0.18
CA GLN A 195 0.79 20.38 0.76
C GLN A 195 0.60 19.54 2.02
N ALA A 196 -0.36 19.91 2.89
CA ALA A 196 -0.72 19.13 4.07
C ALA A 196 -1.17 17.71 3.68
N ALA A 197 -2.07 17.60 2.70
CA ALA A 197 -2.58 16.31 2.25
C ALA A 197 -1.48 15.45 1.59
N LEU A 198 -0.59 16.04 0.77
CA LEU A 198 0.56 15.33 0.21
C LEU A 198 1.51 14.80 1.29
N ARG A 199 1.83 15.61 2.31
CA ARG A 199 2.69 15.19 3.43
C ARG A 199 2.07 14.00 4.16
N LEU A 200 0.80 14.08 4.52
CA LEU A 200 0.06 13.02 5.19
C LEU A 200 0.05 11.72 4.37
N LEU A 201 -0.31 11.79 3.09
CA LEU A 201 -0.41 10.61 2.23
C LEU A 201 0.94 9.89 2.08
N ARG A 202 2.03 10.64 1.92
CA ARG A 202 3.38 10.07 1.84
C ARG A 202 3.81 9.45 3.18
N GLU A 203 3.50 10.10 4.29
CA GLU A 203 3.76 9.58 5.64
C GLU A 203 3.03 8.25 5.87
N LEU A 204 1.73 8.22 5.55
CA LEU A 204 0.90 7.02 5.63
C LEU A 204 1.42 5.91 4.69
N LEU A 205 1.96 6.22 3.52
CA LEU A 205 2.53 5.19 2.64
C LEU A 205 3.82 4.59 3.20
N ARG A 206 4.67 5.40 3.82
CA ARG A 206 5.95 4.95 4.37
C ARG A 206 5.82 4.13 5.64
N GLY A 207 4.82 4.42 6.47
CA GLY A 207 4.69 3.81 7.80
C GLY A 207 3.28 3.37 8.14
N ARG A 208 2.48 2.95 7.16
CA ARG A 208 1.05 2.61 7.30
C ARG A 208 0.76 1.63 8.45
N ASP A 209 1.66 0.69 8.66
CA ASP A 209 1.60 -0.32 9.71
C ASP A 209 1.67 0.25 11.13
N ARG A 210 2.24 1.45 11.27
CA ARG A 210 2.35 2.20 12.53
C ARG A 210 1.16 3.13 12.79
N TRP A 211 0.13 3.06 11.94
CA TRP A 211 -1.09 3.85 12.05
C TRP A 211 -2.29 2.96 12.38
N THR A 212 -3.19 3.50 13.18
CA THR A 212 -4.49 2.90 13.53
C THR A 212 -5.58 3.49 12.63
N PHE A 213 -6.47 2.64 12.15
CA PHE A 213 -7.61 3.01 11.30
C PHE A 213 -8.88 2.48 11.97
N GLU A 214 -9.86 3.34 12.27
CA GLU A 214 -11.06 2.98 13.04
C GLU A 214 -12.35 3.76 12.71
#